data_AF-A0A081HTU2-F1
#
_entry.id   AF-A0A081HTU2-F1
#
_cell.length_a   1.000
_cell.length_b   1.000
_cell.length_c   1.000
_cell.angle_alpha   90.00
_cell.angle_beta   90.00
_cell.angle_gamma   90.00
#
_symmetry.space_group_name_H-M   'P 1'
#
loop_
_entity.id
_entity.type
_entity.pdbx_description
1 polymer ?
#
loop_
_entity_poly.entity_id
_entity_poly.type
_entity_poly.pdbx_seq_one_letter_code
_entity_poly.pdbx_strand_id
1 'polypeptide(L)'
;MAPRKKTGRAAAEAAYANLLKDNTALVGDVGETWDAYVAQLHDAAAARERYEDARAAAVKGGAVTNDQLDQMGYKKTAKLPTPPPRTPATPASDSPAASKPDAAAGRPEPFSDPQTNGVSAEPALASVGAANRGEY
;
A
#
# COMPACT_ATOMS: atom_id res chain seq x y z
N MET A 1 2.04 -47.62 -10.67
CA MET A 1 1.48 -46.32 -10.26
C MET A 1 2.57 -45.27 -10.38
N ALA A 2 2.37 -44.22 -11.18
CA ALA A 2 3.37 -43.16 -11.32
C ALA A 2 3.38 -42.26 -10.07
N PRO A 3 4.54 -41.96 -9.47
CA PRO A 3 4.61 -41.16 -8.25
C PRO A 3 4.13 -39.73 -8.52
N ARG A 4 3.17 -39.26 -7.72
CA ARG A 4 2.61 -37.91 -7.80
C ARG A 4 3.73 -36.87 -7.57
N LYS A 5 3.92 -35.99 -8.55
CA LYS A 5 5.01 -35.00 -8.60
C LYS A 5 4.93 -34.04 -7.41
N LYS A 6 5.94 -34.06 -6.53
CA LYS A 6 6.16 -33.11 -5.42
C LYS A 6 6.62 -31.71 -5.88
N THR A 7 6.60 -31.41 -7.18
CA THR A 7 7.25 -30.23 -7.78
C THR A 7 6.35 -29.01 -7.91
N GLY A 8 5.03 -29.15 -7.74
CA GLY A 8 4.09 -28.05 -7.95
C GLY A 8 4.28 -26.87 -6.99
N ARG A 9 4.63 -27.15 -5.73
CA ARG A 9 4.84 -26.11 -4.71
C ARG A 9 6.11 -25.30 -4.98
N ALA A 10 7.24 -25.95 -5.25
CA ALA A 10 8.49 -25.26 -5.56
C ALA A 10 8.40 -24.44 -6.87
N ALA A 11 7.67 -24.94 -7.87
CA ALA A 11 7.43 -24.19 -9.10
C ALA A 11 6.54 -22.96 -8.87
N ALA A 12 5.54 -23.06 -7.99
CA ALA A 12 4.69 -21.92 -7.62
C ALA A 12 5.46 -20.87 -6.80
N GLU A 13 6.30 -21.31 -5.85
CA GLU A 13 7.16 -20.42 -5.06
C GLU A 13 8.18 -19.68 -5.96
N ALA A 14 8.76 -20.38 -6.95
CA ALA A 14 9.65 -19.76 -7.94
C ALA A 14 8.92 -18.77 -8.86
N ALA A 15 7.70 -19.10 -9.32
CA ALA A 15 6.89 -18.19 -10.11
C ALA A 15 6.50 -16.93 -9.33
N TYR A 16 6.18 -17.08 -8.04
CA TYR A 16 5.92 -15.94 -7.16
C TYR A 16 7.16 -15.07 -6.96
N ALA A 17 8.33 -15.67 -6.74
CA ALA A 17 9.58 -14.92 -6.59
C ALA A 17 9.93 -14.13 -7.87
N ASN A 18 9.72 -14.72 -9.05
CA ASN A 18 9.91 -14.02 -10.32
C ASN A 18 8.90 -12.89 -10.50
N LEU A 19 7.62 -13.12 -10.21
CA LEU A 19 6.59 -12.09 -10.27
C LEU A 19 6.91 -10.92 -9.32
N LEU A 20 7.33 -11.22 -8.09
CA LEU A 20 7.70 -10.20 -7.12
C LEU A 20 8.91 -9.41 -7.60
N LYS A 21 9.94 -10.09 -8.12
CA LYS A 21 11.12 -9.43 -8.70
C LYS A 21 10.77 -8.51 -9.87
N ASP A 22 9.93 -8.98 -10.78
CA ASP A 22 9.49 -8.18 -11.93
C ASP A 22 8.62 -6.99 -11.48
N ASN A 23 7.78 -7.18 -10.46
CA ASN A 23 6.99 -6.11 -9.87
C ASN A 23 7.87 -5.05 -9.19
N THR A 24 8.85 -5.47 -8.38
CA THR A 24 9.82 -4.56 -7.76
C THR A 24 10.68 -3.85 -8.81
N ALA A 25 11.06 -4.52 -9.91
CA ALA A 25 11.81 -3.89 -11.00
C ALA A 25 10.98 -2.83 -11.75
N LEU A 26 9.67 -3.06 -11.90
CA LEU A 26 8.78 -2.17 -12.64
C LEU A 26 8.32 -0.96 -11.80
N VAL A 27 7.95 -1.20 -10.54
CA VAL A 27 7.31 -0.19 -9.68
C VAL A 27 8.31 0.40 -8.66
N GLY A 28 9.40 -0.30 -8.37
CA GLY A 28 10.33 0.06 -7.29
C GLY A 28 9.77 -0.25 -5.91
N ASP A 29 10.51 0.16 -4.87
CA ASP A 29 10.03 0.10 -3.50
C ASP A 29 9.20 1.35 -3.15
N VAL A 30 7.89 1.24 -3.33
CA VAL A 30 6.95 2.33 -3.02
C VAL A 30 6.91 2.63 -1.51
N GLY A 31 7.14 1.61 -0.67
CA GLY A 31 7.13 1.79 0.78
C GLY A 31 8.32 2.63 1.24
N GLU A 32 9.52 2.24 0.83
CA GLU A 32 10.75 2.97 1.18
C GLU A 32 10.76 4.39 0.63
N THR A 33 10.34 4.58 -0.63
CA THR A 33 10.25 5.91 -1.23
C THR A 33 9.22 6.80 -0.54
N TRP A 34 8.10 6.24 -0.09
CA TRP A 34 7.12 6.96 0.72
C TRP A 34 7.69 7.38 2.08
N ASP A 35 8.39 6.47 2.77
CA ASP A 35 9.05 6.78 4.03
C ASP A 35 10.10 7.88 3.88
N ALA A 36 10.94 7.80 2.84
CA ALA A 36 11.92 8.83 2.52
C ALA A 36 11.26 10.19 2.24
N TYR A 37 10.14 10.21 1.49
CA TYR A 37 9.38 11.43 1.23
C TYR A 37 8.84 12.07 2.51
N VAL A 38 8.25 11.27 3.40
CA VAL A 38 7.72 11.76 4.68
C VAL A 38 8.85 12.29 5.57
N ALA A 39 10.00 11.61 5.61
CA ALA A 39 11.17 12.08 6.35
C ALA A 39 11.67 13.44 5.81
N GLN A 40 11.79 13.58 4.49
CA GLN A 40 12.19 14.85 3.87
C GLN A 40 11.20 15.98 4.13
N LEU A 41 9.89 15.71 4.15
CA LEU A 41 8.89 16.71 4.52
C LEU A 41 9.05 17.19 5.96
N HIS A 42 9.35 16.28 6.88
CA HIS A 42 9.57 16.62 8.28
C HIS A 42 10.85 17.46 8.45
N ASP A 43 11.94 17.07 7.78
CA ASP A 43 13.19 17.83 7.81
C ASP A 43 13.02 19.22 7.19
N ALA A 44 12.28 19.32 6.08
CA ALA A 44 11.94 20.60 5.45
C ALA A 44 11.08 21.47 6.37
N ALA A 45 10.16 20.89 7.14
CA ALA A 45 9.36 21.62 8.12
C ALA A 45 10.22 22.21 9.24
N ALA A 46 11.14 21.42 9.78
CA ALA A 46 12.06 21.89 10.80
C ALA A 46 13.03 22.97 10.28
N ALA A 47 13.54 22.81 9.05
CA ALA A 47 14.40 23.81 8.42
C ALA A 47 13.65 25.14 8.18
N ARG A 48 12.39 25.04 7.74
CA ARG A 48 11.51 26.19 7.53
C ARG A 48 11.25 26.96 8.82
N GLU A 49 10.94 26.27 9.91
CA GLU A 49 10.71 26.88 11.22
C GLU A 49 11.93 27.70 11.67
N ARG A 50 13.13 27.09 11.65
CA ARG A 50 14.38 27.78 12.01
C ARG A 50 14.65 29.01 11.14
N TYR A 51 14.37 28.91 9.85
CA TYR A 51 14.54 30.03 8.92
C TYR A 51 13.59 31.18 9.23
N GLU A 52 12.30 30.89 9.43
CA GLU A 52 11.30 31.91 9.75
C GLU A 52 11.56 32.53 11.13
N ASP A 53 12.01 31.75 12.10
CA ASP A 53 12.40 32.24 13.43
C ASP A 53 13.61 33.19 13.35
N ALA A 54 14.63 32.82 12.57
CA ALA A 54 15.79 33.68 12.34
C ALA A 54 15.40 34.99 11.62
N ARG A 55 14.54 34.91 10.61
CA ARG A 55 13.97 36.06 9.90
C ARG A 55 13.20 36.97 10.85
N ALA A 56 12.33 36.39 11.68
CA ALA A 56 11.56 37.14 12.67
C ALA A 56 12.45 37.77 13.74
N ALA A 57 13.47 37.06 14.22
CA ALA A 57 14.43 37.56 15.20
C ALA A 57 15.26 38.73 14.64
N ALA A 58 15.72 38.63 13.39
CA ALA A 58 16.48 39.69 12.73
C ALA A 58 15.65 40.97 12.54
N VAL A 59 14.38 40.81 12.14
CA VAL A 59 13.44 41.93 12.00
C VAL A 59 13.08 42.53 13.36
N LYS A 60 12.81 41.69 14.36
CA LYS A 60 12.48 42.14 15.72
C LYS A 60 13.65 42.84 16.41
N GLY A 61 14.88 42.39 16.15
CA GLY A 61 16.10 43.02 16.64
C GLY A 61 16.48 44.30 15.90
N GLY A 62 15.76 44.68 14.85
CA GLY A 62 16.03 45.88 14.06
C GLY A 62 17.31 45.78 13.21
N ALA A 63 17.88 44.58 13.06
CA ALA A 63 19.10 44.37 12.28
C ALA A 63 18.86 44.54 10.77
N VAL A 64 17.66 44.15 10.32
CA VAL A 64 17.21 44.25 8.92
C VAL A 64 15.70 44.42 8.87
N THR A 65 15.19 45.15 7.86
CA THR A 65 13.75 45.25 7.60
C THR A 65 13.27 44.08 6.73
N ASN A 66 11.94 43.85 6.68
CA ASN A 66 11.36 42.85 5.79
C ASN A 66 11.71 43.12 4.31
N ASP A 67 11.65 44.38 3.87
CA ASP A 67 11.96 44.77 2.49
C ASP A 67 13.43 44.50 2.15
N GLN A 68 14.36 44.73 3.08
CA GLN A 68 15.78 44.43 2.88
C GLN A 68 16.02 42.92 2.73
N LEU A 69 15.36 42.10 3.56
CA LEU A 69 15.43 40.65 3.43
C LEU A 69 14.86 40.18 2.09
N ASP A 70 13.74 40.75 1.65
CA ASP A 70 13.11 40.39 0.39
C ASP A 70 13.96 40.82 -0.83
N GLN A 71 14.65 41.97 -0.75
CA GLN A 71 15.62 42.42 -1.77
C GLN A 71 16.86 41.54 -1.84
N MET A 72 17.33 41.01 -0.70
CA MET A 72 18.43 40.04 -0.66
C MET A 72 18.02 38.62 -1.07
N GLY A 73 16.73 38.38 -1.35
CA GLY A 73 16.20 37.07 -1.75
C GLY A 73 15.77 36.18 -0.58
N TYR A 74 15.88 36.65 0.66
CA TYR A 74 15.40 35.97 1.88
C TYR A 74 13.90 36.17 2.07
N LYS A 75 13.12 35.66 1.12
CA LYS A 75 11.66 35.72 1.14
C LYS A 75 11.06 34.76 2.16
N LYS A 76 9.83 35.03 2.59
CA LYS A 76 9.05 34.08 3.38
C LYS A 76 8.86 32.76 2.63
N THR A 77 8.93 31.68 3.37
CA THR A 77 8.74 30.31 2.88
C THR A 77 7.26 29.99 2.66
N ALA A 78 6.98 29.28 1.58
CA ALA A 78 5.65 28.73 1.31
C ALA A 78 5.26 27.65 2.33
N LYS A 79 3.95 27.41 2.47
CA LYS A 79 3.45 26.33 3.33
C LYS A 79 3.79 24.98 2.71
N LEU A 80 4.39 24.10 3.51
CA LEU A 80 4.69 22.73 3.11
C LEU A 80 3.39 21.92 2.95
N PRO A 81 3.32 21.00 1.98
CA PRO A 81 2.19 20.11 1.83
C PRO A 81 2.11 19.14 3.01
N THR A 82 0.90 18.87 3.47
CA THR A 82 0.66 17.87 4.52
C THR A 82 0.62 16.49 3.86
N PRO A 83 1.43 15.52 4.33
CA PRO A 83 1.35 14.16 3.81
C PRO A 83 0.01 13.53 4.21
N PRO A 84 -0.63 12.74 3.32
CA PRO A 84 -1.84 11.99 3.64
C PRO A 84 -1.61 11.02 4.82
N PRO A 85 -2.68 10.77 5.61
CA PRO A 85 -2.59 9.89 6.77
C PRO A 85 -2.26 8.47 6.34
N ARG A 86 -1.33 7.81 7.05
CA ARG A 86 -1.10 6.37 6.87
C ARG A 86 -2.30 5.60 7.40
N THR A 87 -2.91 4.78 6.54
CA THR A 87 -3.77 3.71 7.02
C THR A 87 -2.88 2.67 7.70
N PRO A 88 -3.11 2.33 8.98
CA PRO A 88 -2.33 1.28 9.63
C PRO A 88 -2.51 -0.02 8.85
N ALA A 89 -1.41 -0.73 8.61
CA ALA A 89 -1.47 -2.06 8.03
C ALA A 89 -2.33 -2.92 8.95
N THR A 90 -3.45 -3.43 8.44
CA THR A 90 -4.21 -4.46 9.14
C THR A 90 -3.26 -5.63 9.35
N PRO A 91 -2.98 -6.07 10.59
CA PRO A 91 -2.17 -7.26 10.78
C PRO A 91 -2.87 -8.38 10.04
N ALA A 92 -2.16 -9.02 9.11
CA ALA A 92 -2.65 -10.23 8.49
C ALA A 92 -2.97 -11.21 9.63
N SER A 93 -4.25 -11.54 9.81
CA SER A 93 -4.64 -12.59 10.73
C SER A 93 -3.92 -13.86 10.31
N ASP A 94 -2.90 -14.24 11.07
CA ASP A 94 -2.40 -15.60 11.09
C ASP A 94 -3.59 -16.51 11.40
N SER A 95 -4.15 -17.14 10.36
CA SER A 95 -5.20 -18.13 10.53
C SER A 95 -4.60 -19.30 11.31
N PRO A 96 -5.10 -19.61 12.52
CA PRO A 96 -4.56 -20.73 13.28
C PRO A 96 -4.86 -22.03 12.54
N ALA A 97 -3.82 -22.85 12.39
CA ALA A 97 -3.91 -24.19 11.85
C ALA A 97 -5.04 -24.98 12.53
N ALA A 98 -5.93 -25.55 11.73
CA ALA A 98 -7.00 -26.41 12.19
C ALA A 98 -6.42 -27.65 12.89
N SER A 99 -6.37 -27.60 14.22
CA SER A 99 -6.15 -28.78 15.05
C SER A 99 -7.41 -29.66 15.00
N LYS A 100 -7.22 -30.90 14.55
CA LYS A 100 -8.22 -31.97 14.57
C LYS A 100 -8.82 -32.16 15.97
N PRO A 101 -10.11 -32.50 16.09
CA PRO A 101 -10.64 -33.06 17.33
C PRO A 101 -10.63 -34.60 17.28
N ASP A 102 -9.94 -35.22 18.23
CA ASP A 102 -10.17 -36.62 18.64
C ASP A 102 -11.34 -36.67 19.64
N ALA A 103 -12.05 -37.80 19.61
CA ALA A 103 -13.43 -38.02 20.06
C ALA A 103 -13.70 -38.00 21.58
N ALA A 104 -14.96 -37.72 21.97
CA ALA A 104 -15.76 -38.57 22.88
C ALA A 104 -17.25 -38.15 23.02
N ALA A 105 -18.12 -39.07 22.59
CA ALA A 105 -19.41 -39.50 23.18
C ALA A 105 -20.59 -38.53 23.43
N GLY A 106 -21.71 -38.75 22.71
CA GLY A 106 -23.04 -38.45 23.23
C GLY A 106 -24.23 -38.35 22.26
N ARG A 107 -24.84 -39.50 21.89
CA ARG A 107 -26.28 -39.73 21.59
C ARG A 107 -26.85 -39.32 20.19
N PRO A 108 -27.78 -40.12 19.60
CA PRO A 108 -28.17 -39.99 18.19
C PRO A 108 -29.39 -39.07 17.95
N GLU A 109 -29.34 -38.34 16.82
CA GLU A 109 -30.36 -37.92 15.82
C GLU A 109 -31.83 -37.64 16.28
N PRO A 110 -32.60 -36.71 15.65
CA PRO A 110 -32.60 -36.52 14.19
C PRO A 110 -32.91 -35.12 13.60
N PHE A 111 -32.75 -35.04 12.28
CA PHE A 111 -33.50 -34.22 11.30
C PHE A 111 -33.03 -32.78 11.01
N SER A 112 -32.41 -32.57 9.84
CA SER A 112 -33.04 -31.94 8.65
C SER A 112 -31.98 -31.48 7.63
N ASP A 113 -31.90 -32.22 6.52
CA ASP A 113 -31.74 -31.80 5.11
C ASP A 113 -30.76 -30.69 4.61
N PRO A 114 -30.37 -30.76 3.32
CA PRO A 114 -29.03 -30.43 2.87
C PRO A 114 -28.89 -28.96 2.47
N GLN A 115 -27.95 -28.25 3.10
CA GLN A 115 -27.55 -26.95 2.61
C GLN A 115 -26.68 -27.14 1.36
N THR A 116 -27.31 -26.93 0.21
CA THR A 116 -26.68 -26.87 -1.11
C THR A 116 -25.56 -25.83 -1.09
N ASN A 117 -24.32 -26.28 -1.30
CA ASN A 117 -23.21 -25.36 -1.54
C ASN A 117 -23.56 -24.47 -2.73
N GLY A 118 -23.60 -23.16 -2.47
CA GLY A 118 -23.83 -22.14 -3.46
C GLY A 118 -22.87 -22.32 -4.62
N VAL A 119 -23.44 -22.69 -5.77
CA VAL A 119 -22.81 -22.54 -7.07
C VAL A 119 -22.50 -21.05 -7.21
N SER A 120 -21.25 -20.65 -6.96
CA SER A 120 -20.77 -19.37 -7.46
C SER A 120 -20.72 -19.51 -8.98
N ALA A 121 -21.64 -18.80 -9.63
CA ALA A 121 -21.68 -18.68 -11.07
C ALA A 121 -20.31 -18.25 -11.62
N GLU A 122 -19.92 -18.87 -12.73
CA GLU A 122 -18.73 -18.51 -13.51
C GLU A 122 -18.68 -17.01 -13.79
N PRO A 123 -17.48 -16.38 -13.81
CA PRO A 123 -17.35 -15.03 -14.34
C PRO A 123 -17.62 -15.07 -15.85
N ALA A 124 -18.70 -14.42 -16.27
CA ALA A 124 -18.99 -14.20 -17.69
C ALA A 124 -17.83 -13.43 -18.33
N LEU A 125 -17.10 -14.09 -19.23
CA LEU A 125 -16.17 -13.44 -20.14
C LEU A 125 -16.96 -12.44 -20.98
N ALA A 126 -16.67 -11.14 -20.80
CA ALA A 126 -17.19 -10.10 -21.67
C ALA A 126 -16.65 -10.33 -23.09
N SER A 127 -17.51 -10.84 -23.96
CA SER A 127 -17.29 -10.90 -25.40
C SER A 127 -17.25 -9.47 -25.93
N VAL A 128 -16.05 -8.95 -26.20
CA VAL A 128 -15.88 -7.70 -26.96
C VAL A 128 -16.17 -8.03 -28.42
N GLY A 129 -17.45 -8.01 -28.75
CA GLY A 129 -17.93 -8.09 -30.13
C GLY A 129 -17.48 -6.84 -30.89
N ALA A 130 -16.66 -7.06 -31.92
CA ALA A 130 -16.31 -6.07 -32.91
C ALA A 130 -17.57 -5.46 -33.56
N ALA A 131 -17.77 -4.16 -33.36
CA ALA A 131 -18.63 -3.36 -34.23
C ALA A 131 -17.72 -2.59 -35.20
N ASN A 132 -17.87 -2.94 -36.48
CA ASN A 132 -17.07 -2.46 -37.59
C ASN A 132 -17.03 -0.93 -37.70
N ARG A 133 -15.83 -0.44 -38.06
CA ARG A 133 -15.59 0.86 -38.70
C ARG A 133 -16.49 1.01 -39.94
N GLY A 134 -16.95 2.25 -40.15
CA GLY A 134 -17.73 2.63 -41.33
C GLY A 134 -16.95 2.75 -42.63
N GLU A 135 -17.62 3.38 -43.59
CA GLU A 135 -17.20 3.78 -44.95
C GLU A 135 -17.11 2.57 -45.91
N TYR A 136 -17.95 2.47 -46.94
CA TYR A 136 -18.11 3.35 -48.12
C TYR A 136 -19.51 3.26 -48.73
#